data_AF-A0A2G9ZN37-F1
#
_entry.id   AF-A0A2G9ZN37-F1
#
_cell.length_a   1.000
_cell.length_b   1.000
_cell.length_c   1.000
_cell.angle_alpha   90.00
_cell.angle_beta   90.00
_cell.angle_gamma   90.00
#
_symmetry.space_group_name_H-M   'P 1'
#
loop_
_entity.id
_entity.type
_entity.pdbx_description
1 polymer ?
#
loop_
_entity_poly.entity_id
_entity_poly.type
_entity_poly.pdbx_seq_one_letter_code
_entity_poly.pdbx_strand_id
1 'polypeptide(L)'
;MNNVITSIRISLQSMVSNKVRTLLTVLGIAIGISSVIIVYSAGEGILGLLVNQLQSFGTNIIETEVKVPTAKKGTSGETDSAMAIASGVQVTSLTLKDLEDVKKLSNISGGYGAVLSQEKVSYGNESRKTFI
;
A
#
# COMPACT_ATOMS: atom_id res chain seq x y z
N MET A 1 -22.82 21.12 49.44
CA MET A 1 -21.73 20.57 48.60
C MET A 1 -21.23 19.18 49.03
N ASN A 2 -21.71 18.60 50.15
CA ASN A 2 -21.20 17.31 50.67
C ASN A 2 -21.90 16.07 50.08
N ASN A 3 -23.05 16.23 49.45
CA ASN A 3 -23.87 15.10 49.02
C ASN A 3 -23.22 14.30 47.89
N VAL A 4 -22.55 14.96 46.93
CA VAL A 4 -21.88 14.28 45.80
C VAL A 4 -20.70 13.43 46.28
N ILE A 5 -19.91 13.95 47.23
CA ILE A 5 -18.77 13.24 47.82
C ILE A 5 -19.26 12.00 48.59
N THR A 6 -20.36 12.14 49.34
CA THR A 6 -21.00 11.01 50.04
C THR A 6 -21.56 9.99 49.06
N SER A 7 -22.21 10.41 47.98
CA SER A 7 -22.70 9.51 46.93
C SER A 7 -21.57 8.72 46.29
N ILE A 8 -20.48 9.37 45.85
CA ILE A 8 -19.30 8.69 45.28
C ILE A 8 -18.73 7.67 46.26
N ARG A 9 -18.61 8.04 47.54
CA ARG A 9 -18.11 7.14 48.59
C ARG A 9 -18.98 5.90 48.74
N ILE A 10 -20.30 6.07 48.76
CA ILE A 10 -21.26 4.95 48.85
C ILE A 10 -21.20 4.07 47.59
N SER A 11 -21.12 4.67 46.40
CA SER A 11 -21.01 3.94 45.13
C SER A 11 -19.73 3.09 45.06
N LEU A 12 -18.58 3.66 45.44
CA LEU A 12 -17.30 2.95 45.50
C LEU A 12 -17.35 1.77 46.49
N GLN A 13 -17.97 1.98 47.66
CA GLN A 13 -18.11 0.92 48.66
C GLN A 13 -19.00 -0.23 48.15
N SER A 14 -20.07 0.10 47.41
CA SER A 14 -20.95 -0.88 46.76
C SER A 14 -20.25 -1.66 45.63
N MET A 15 -19.41 -1.00 44.84
CA MET A 15 -18.58 -1.62 43.79
C MET A 15 -17.57 -2.63 44.38
N VAL A 16 -16.94 -2.28 45.51
CA VAL A 16 -15.98 -3.17 46.22
C VAL A 16 -16.68 -4.33 46.93
N SER A 17 -17.93 -4.15 47.37
CA SER A 17 -18.74 -5.25 47.92
C SER A 17 -19.11 -6.28 46.85
N ASN A 18 -19.39 -5.84 45.61
CA ASN A 18 -19.78 -6.70 44.49
C ASN A 18 -18.64 -6.94 43.48
N LYS A 19 -17.48 -7.41 43.97
CA LYS A 19 -16.23 -7.51 43.18
C LYS A 19 -16.40 -8.21 41.83
N VAL A 20 -17.08 -9.36 41.79
CA VAL A 20 -17.24 -10.15 40.55
C VAL A 20 -18.06 -9.39 39.50
N ARG A 21 -19.20 -8.82 39.89
CA ARG A 21 -20.07 -8.06 38.98
C ARG A 21 -19.36 -6.81 38.46
N THR A 22 -18.71 -6.07 39.34
CA THR A 22 -17.93 -4.88 38.97
C THR A 22 -16.79 -5.25 38.02
N LEU A 23 -16.06 -6.33 38.29
CA LEU A 23 -14.96 -6.78 37.43
C LEU A 23 -15.45 -7.15 36.03
N LEU A 24 -16.49 -7.97 35.91
CA LEU A 24 -17.00 -8.44 34.62
C LEU A 24 -17.56 -7.28 33.76
N THR A 25 -18.24 -6.31 34.38
CA THR A 25 -18.79 -5.15 33.66
C THR A 25 -17.69 -4.23 33.15
N VAL A 26 -16.69 -3.93 33.98
CA VAL A 26 -15.53 -3.13 33.58
C VAL A 26 -14.72 -3.85 32.50
N LEU A 27 -14.51 -5.16 32.63
CA LEU A 27 -13.79 -5.95 31.64
C LEU A 27 -14.52 -5.94 30.28
N GLY A 28 -15.85 -6.08 30.28
CA GLY A 28 -16.64 -6.00 29.05
C GLY A 28 -16.50 -4.65 28.34
N ILE A 29 -16.58 -3.55 29.08
CA ILE A 29 -16.40 -2.20 28.53
C ILE A 29 -14.96 -2.00 28.02
N ALA A 30 -13.96 -2.46 28.77
CA ALA A 30 -12.56 -2.34 28.40
C ALA A 30 -12.25 -3.10 27.10
N ILE A 31 -12.70 -4.35 26.98
CA ILE A 31 -12.52 -5.14 25.76
C ILE A 31 -13.28 -4.51 24.59
N GLY A 32 -14.51 -4.04 24.82
CA GLY A 32 -15.33 -3.40 23.79
C GLY A 32 -14.66 -2.16 23.19
N ILE A 33 -14.24 -1.22 24.05
CA ILE A 33 -13.57 0.00 23.60
C ILE A 33 -12.20 -0.30 22.98
N SER A 34 -11.44 -1.24 23.55
CA SER A 34 -10.13 -1.62 23.02
C SER A 34 -10.24 -2.20 21.61
N SER A 35 -11.21 -3.07 21.36
CA SER A 35 -11.45 -3.65 20.03
C SER A 35 -11.74 -2.57 18.98
N VAL A 36 -12.61 -1.61 19.31
CA VAL A 36 -12.94 -0.50 18.41
C VAL A 36 -11.72 0.36 18.11
N ILE A 37 -10.92 0.73 19.13
CA ILE A 37 -9.71 1.53 18.95
C ILE A 37 -8.68 0.80 18.10
N ILE A 38 -8.48 -0.50 18.33
CA ILE A 38 -7.53 -1.33 17.56
C ILE A 38 -7.93 -1.35 16.09
N VAL A 39 -9.18 -1.70 15.78
CA VAL A 39 -9.66 -1.79 14.40
C VAL A 39 -9.59 -0.44 13.71
N TYR A 40 -9.99 0.63 14.37
CA TYR A 40 -9.93 1.97 13.81
C TYR A 40 -8.51 2.41 13.51
N SER A 41 -7.59 2.27 14.47
CA SER A 41 -6.19 2.67 14.32
C SER A 41 -5.48 1.84 13.25
N ALA A 42 -5.78 0.54 13.18
CA ALA A 42 -5.24 -0.33 12.13
C ALA A 42 -5.77 0.05 10.75
N GLY A 43 -7.08 0.36 10.64
CA GLY A 43 -7.70 0.79 9.39
C GLY A 43 -7.06 2.06 8.83
N GLU A 44 -6.95 3.10 9.65
CA GLU A 44 -6.31 4.36 9.26
C GLU A 44 -4.83 4.17 8.92
N GLY A 45 -4.11 3.35 9.70
CA GLY A 45 -2.71 3.04 9.43
C GLY A 45 -2.50 2.38 8.06
N ILE A 46 -3.31 1.36 7.74
CA ILE A 46 -3.23 0.66 6.45
C ILE A 46 -3.60 1.60 5.30
N LEU A 47 -4.64 2.41 5.46
CA LEU A 47 -5.05 3.38 4.46
C LEU A 47 -3.92 4.38 4.18
N GLY A 48 -3.29 4.92 5.22
CA GLY A 48 -2.14 5.80 5.08
C GLY A 48 -0.96 5.13 4.35
N LEU A 49 -0.64 3.88 4.68
CA LEU A 49 0.42 3.13 3.99
C LEU A 49 0.11 2.92 2.51
N LEU A 50 -1.12 2.52 2.17
CA LEU A 50 -1.54 2.33 0.79
C LEU A 50 -1.53 3.64 0.00
N VAL A 51 -2.05 4.72 0.57
CA VAL A 51 -2.04 6.04 -0.08
C VAL A 51 -0.61 6.51 -0.32
N ASN A 52 0.29 6.35 0.65
CA ASN A 52 1.71 6.71 0.47
C ASN A 52 2.37 5.86 -0.64
N GLN A 53 2.10 4.56 -0.67
CA GLN A 53 2.62 3.69 -1.73
C GLN A 53 2.07 4.10 -3.10
N LEU A 54 0.78 4.41 -3.21
CA LEU A 54 0.18 4.86 -4.47
C LEU A 54 0.69 6.25 -4.89
N GLN A 55 0.89 7.16 -3.93
CA GLN A 55 1.49 8.46 -4.20
C GLN A 55 2.92 8.34 -4.76
N SER A 56 3.68 7.30 -4.40
CA SER A 56 5.01 7.05 -4.98
C SER A 56 4.96 6.79 -6.50
N PHE A 57 3.84 6.24 -7.00
CA PHE A 57 3.60 6.05 -8.43
C PHE A 57 3.03 7.32 -9.11
N GLY A 58 2.68 8.37 -8.35
CA GLY A 58 2.02 9.57 -8.85
C GLY A 58 0.50 9.41 -9.00
N THR A 59 -0.22 10.53 -8.94
CA THR A 59 -1.70 10.54 -8.91
C THR A 59 -2.35 10.63 -10.30
N ASN A 60 -1.58 10.85 -11.36
CA ASN A 60 -2.10 11.03 -12.72
C ASN A 60 -1.08 10.59 -13.78
N ILE A 61 -0.54 9.38 -13.63
CA ILE A 61 0.43 8.80 -14.56
C ILE A 61 -0.22 7.65 -15.31
N ILE A 62 -0.03 7.60 -16.62
CA ILE A 62 -0.39 6.46 -17.47
C ILE A 62 0.91 5.86 -17.97
N GLU A 63 1.15 4.59 -17.64
CA GLU A 63 2.31 3.83 -18.07
C GLU A 63 1.91 2.83 -19.15
N THR A 64 2.67 2.81 -20.24
CA THR A 64 2.44 1.89 -21.37
C THR A 64 3.68 1.04 -21.57
N GLU A 65 3.55 -0.25 -21.29
CA GLU A 65 4.63 -1.22 -21.44
C GLU A 65 4.46 -2.09 -22.69
N VAL A 66 5.58 -2.53 -23.25
CA VAL A 66 5.58 -3.52 -24.34
C VAL A 66 5.41 -4.92 -23.79
N LYS A 67 4.54 -5.71 -24.42
CA LYS A 67 4.34 -7.13 -24.10
C LYS A 67 4.72 -8.01 -25.27
N VAL A 68 5.49 -9.07 -25.00
CA VAL A 68 5.79 -10.11 -26.00
C VAL A 68 4.51 -10.91 -26.26
N PRO A 69 4.04 -11.04 -27.51
CA PRO A 69 2.84 -11.79 -27.82
C PRO A 69 2.99 -13.26 -27.37
N THR A 70 2.18 -13.68 -26.40
CA THR A 70 2.20 -15.04 -25.85
C THR A 70 0.81 -15.65 -25.99
N ALA A 71 0.72 -16.95 -26.33
CA ALA A 71 -0.56 -17.65 -26.50
C ALA A 71 -1.35 -17.81 -25.18
N LYS A 72 -0.68 -17.68 -24.04
CA LYS A 72 -1.27 -17.74 -22.69
C LYS A 72 -1.74 -16.36 -22.25
N LYS A 73 -2.93 -16.28 -21.67
CA LYS A 73 -3.52 -15.04 -21.13
C LYS A 73 -3.44 -15.02 -19.60
N GLY A 74 -3.39 -13.82 -19.03
CA GLY A 74 -3.30 -13.59 -17.58
C GLY A 74 -1.87 -13.56 -17.06
N THR A 75 -1.71 -13.76 -15.76
CA THR A 75 -0.43 -13.68 -15.02
C THR A 75 0.66 -14.59 -15.59
N SER A 76 0.27 -15.73 -16.16
CA SER A 76 1.19 -16.66 -16.83
C SER A 76 1.75 -16.13 -18.15
N GLY A 77 0.98 -15.34 -18.91
CA GLY A 77 1.45 -14.68 -20.13
C GLY A 77 2.34 -13.47 -19.85
N GLU A 78 2.10 -12.75 -18.75
CA GLU A 78 2.94 -11.64 -18.30
C GLU A 78 4.31 -12.12 -17.82
N THR A 79 4.35 -13.21 -17.07
CA THR A 79 5.61 -13.83 -16.62
C THR A 79 6.44 -14.33 -17.81
N ASP A 80 5.80 -15.02 -18.76
CA ASP A 80 6.46 -15.50 -19.99
C ASP A 80 7.00 -14.30 -20.82
N SER A 81 6.27 -13.18 -20.87
CA SER A 81 6.70 -11.97 -21.57
C SER A 81 7.88 -11.29 -20.90
N ALA A 82 7.87 -11.16 -19.58
CA ALA A 82 8.98 -10.58 -18.81
C ALA A 82 10.25 -11.43 -18.93
N MET A 83 10.12 -12.76 -18.89
CA MET A 83 11.25 -13.67 -19.15
C MET A 83 11.77 -13.56 -20.58
N ALA A 84 10.89 -13.43 -21.57
CA ALA A 84 11.30 -13.25 -22.96
C ALA A 84 12.09 -11.95 -23.15
N ILE A 85 11.63 -10.84 -22.56
CA ILE A 85 12.36 -9.56 -22.55
C ILE A 85 13.71 -9.71 -21.83
N ALA A 86 13.74 -10.34 -20.66
CA ALA A 86 14.98 -10.61 -19.93
C ALA A 86 15.95 -11.55 -20.68
N SER A 87 15.43 -12.43 -21.55
CA SER A 87 16.23 -13.31 -22.40
C SER A 87 16.77 -12.62 -23.67
N GLY A 88 16.45 -11.33 -23.86
CA GLY A 88 16.95 -10.51 -24.95
C GLY A 88 15.98 -10.32 -26.13
N VAL A 89 14.72 -10.75 -26.00
CA VAL A 89 13.69 -10.45 -27.00
C VAL A 89 13.35 -8.96 -26.93
N GLN A 90 13.72 -8.23 -27.98
CA GLN A 90 13.53 -6.79 -28.05
C GLN A 90 12.24 -6.48 -28.84
N VAL A 91 11.26 -5.89 -28.17
CA VAL A 91 9.99 -5.48 -28.79
C VAL A 91 10.10 -4.01 -29.18
N THR A 92 10.09 -3.72 -30.48
CA THR A 92 10.28 -2.38 -31.05
C THR A 92 8.98 -1.71 -31.50
N SER A 93 7.83 -2.29 -31.14
CA SER A 93 6.52 -1.78 -31.57
C SER A 93 6.10 -0.47 -30.90
N LEU A 94 6.65 -0.16 -29.72
CA LEU A 94 6.43 1.11 -29.03
C LEU A 94 7.67 1.99 -29.24
N THR A 95 7.49 3.09 -29.94
CA THR A 95 8.57 3.98 -30.40
C THR A 95 8.41 5.40 -29.86
N LEU A 96 9.48 6.19 -29.97
CA LEU A 96 9.44 7.60 -29.57
C LEU A 96 8.40 8.41 -30.36
N LYS A 97 8.07 7.99 -31.59
CA LYS A 97 7.06 8.63 -32.42
C LYS A 97 5.66 8.48 -31.81
N ASP A 98 5.36 7.32 -31.24
CA ASP A 98 4.08 7.06 -30.58
C ASP A 98 3.89 7.99 -29.38
N LEU A 99 4.97 8.25 -28.62
CA LEU A 99 4.96 9.22 -27.53
C LEU A 99 4.64 10.65 -28.03
N GLU A 100 5.26 11.09 -29.13
CA GLU A 100 5.01 12.41 -29.71
C GLU A 100 3.59 12.55 -30.26
N ASP A 101 3.01 11.48 -30.81
CA ASP A 101 1.63 11.47 -31.25
C ASP A 101 0.64 11.49 -30.07
N VAL A 102 0.97 10.81 -28.97
CA VAL A 102 0.20 10.82 -27.71
C VAL A 102 0.24 12.19 -27.05
N LYS A 103 1.39 12.86 -27.02
CA LYS A 103 1.55 14.23 -26.48
C LYS A 103 0.67 15.28 -27.16
N LYS A 104 0.21 15.04 -28.41
CA LYS A 104 -0.69 15.96 -29.12
C LYS A 104 -2.13 15.92 -28.60
N LEU A 105 -2.48 14.92 -27.79
CA LEU A 105 -3.83 14.82 -27.21
C LEU A 105 -4.03 15.89 -26.14
N SER A 106 -5.20 16.54 -26.16
CA SER A 106 -5.52 17.68 -25.27
C SER A 106 -5.52 17.34 -23.77
N ASN A 107 -5.60 16.07 -23.42
CA ASN A 107 -5.71 15.60 -22.03
C ASN A 107 -4.37 15.15 -21.43
N ILE A 108 -3.26 15.28 -22.18
CA ILE A 108 -1.94 14.81 -21.78
C ILE A 108 -1.02 16.02 -21.58
N SER A 109 -0.62 16.26 -20.33
CA SER A 109 0.26 17.38 -19.99
C SER A 109 1.72 17.16 -20.41
N GLY A 110 2.13 15.92 -20.59
CA GLY A 110 3.52 15.56 -20.89
C GLY A 110 3.74 14.05 -20.81
N GLY A 111 4.95 13.62 -21.19
CA GLY A 111 5.33 12.22 -21.14
C GLY A 111 6.79 12.02 -21.52
N TYR A 112 7.36 10.90 -21.07
CA TYR A 112 8.72 10.48 -21.38
C TYR A 112 8.71 9.01 -21.81
N GLY A 113 9.73 8.60 -22.57
CA GLY A 113 10.00 7.20 -22.83
C GLY A 113 11.03 6.69 -21.83
N ALA A 114 10.84 5.49 -21.32
CA ALA A 114 11.82 4.79 -20.49
C ALA A 114 12.09 3.40 -21.07
N VAL A 115 13.31 2.92 -20.87
CA VAL A 115 13.71 1.55 -21.19
C VAL A 115 14.30 0.98 -19.92
N LEU A 116 13.70 -0.09 -19.41
CA LEU A 116 14.20 -0.79 -18.24
C LEU A 116 15.22 -1.84 -18.68
N SER A 117 16.46 -1.72 -18.21
CA SER A 117 17.54 -2.68 -18.47
C SER A 117 18.13 -3.20 -17.17
N GLN A 118 18.84 -4.33 -17.22
CA GLN A 118 19.62 -4.81 -16.09
C GLN A 118 21.09 -4.56 -16.37
N GLU A 119 21.74 -3.77 -15.53
CA GLU A 119 23.17 -3.53 -15.62
C GLU A 119 23.90 -4.03 -14.37
N LYS A 120 25.15 -4.49 -14.56
CA LYS A 120 26.00 -4.93 -13.47
C LYS A 120 26.68 -3.70 -12.89
N VAL A 121 26.20 -3.25 -11.74
CA VAL A 121 26.86 -2.18 -10.98
C VAL A 121 27.83 -2.83 -10.00
N SER A 122 29.10 -2.44 -10.08
CA SER A 122 30.15 -2.91 -9.18
C SER A 122 30.71 -1.76 -8.35
N TYR A 123 30.80 -1.95 -7.04
CA TYR A 123 31.49 -1.04 -6.13
C TYR A 123 32.42 -1.84 -5.22
N GLY A 124 33.72 -1.52 -5.26
CA GLY A 124 34.76 -2.33 -4.62
C GLY A 124 34.78 -3.76 -5.16
N ASN A 125 34.85 -4.75 -4.26
CA ASN A 125 34.80 -6.18 -4.62
C ASN A 125 33.38 -6.75 -4.71
N GLU A 126 32.32 -5.95 -4.50
CA GLU A 126 30.94 -6.41 -4.66
C GLU A 126 30.38 -5.99 -6.02
N SER A 127 29.80 -6.95 -6.73
CA SER A 127 29.03 -6.70 -7.94
C SER A 127 27.60 -7.16 -7.74
N ARG A 128 26.63 -6.30 -8.04
CA ARG A 128 25.21 -6.68 -8.08
C ARG A 128 24.61 -6.30 -9.43
N LYS A 129 23.74 -7.16 -9.94
CA LYS A 129 22.84 -6.79 -11.04
C LYS A 129 21.72 -5.95 -10.44
N THR A 130 21.56 -4.74 -10.93
CA THR A 130 20.45 -3.87 -10.57
C THR A 130 19.69 -3.49 -11.83
N PHE A 131 18.39 -3.25 -11.68
CA PHE A 131 17.59 -2.64 -12.73
C PHE A 131 17.96 -1.15 -12.82
N ILE A 132 18.15 -0.65 -14.03
CA ILE A 132 18.39 0.77 -14.36
C ILE A 132 17.41 1.16 -15.45
#